data_AF-A0A328P4F7-F1
#
_entry.id   AF-A0A328P4F7-F1
#
_cell.length_a   1.000
_cell.length_b   1.000
_cell.length_c   1.000
_cell.angle_alpha   90.00
_cell.angle_beta   90.00
_cell.angle_gamma   90.00
#
_symmetry.space_group_name_H-M   'P 1'
#
loop_
_entity.id
_entity.type
_entity.pdbx_description
1 polymer ?
#
loop_
_entity_poly.entity_id
_entity_poly.type
_entity_poly.pdbx_seq_one_letter_code
_entity_poly.pdbx_strand_id
1 'polypeptide(L)' 'MPEASYHCGHPGCRCMIDKNQGEFCSDYCRQAAKLPTTEAQCGCGHPACQTQVHAAPEQQSDG' A
#
# COMPACT_ATOMS: atom_id res chain seq x y z
N MET A 1 -6.32 -7.05 -24.36
CA MET A 1 -5.71 -8.05 -23.45
C MET A 1 -5.79 -7.42 -22.07
N PRO A 2 -6.52 -7.97 -21.09
CA PRO A 2 -6.64 -7.32 -19.78
C PRO A 2 -5.25 -7.30 -19.15
N GLU A 3 -4.76 -6.09 -18.90
CA GLU A 3 -3.48 -5.84 -18.24
C GLU A 3 -3.58 -6.45 -16.83
N ALA A 4 -2.91 -7.58 -16.63
CA ALA A 4 -2.99 -8.31 -15.37
C ALA A 4 -2.31 -7.50 -14.27
N SER A 5 -3.13 -6.79 -13.50
CA SER A 5 -2.74 -6.12 -12.26
C SER A 5 -2.76 -7.15 -11.14
N TYR A 6 -1.65 -7.28 -10.41
CA TYR A 6 -1.50 -8.22 -9.29
C TYR A 6 -1.49 -7.45 -7.97
N HIS A 7 -1.84 -8.13 -6.88
CA HIS A 7 -1.66 -7.56 -5.56
C HIS A 7 -0.17 -7.53 -5.18
N CYS A 8 0.24 -6.46 -4.50
CA CYS A 8 1.58 -6.40 -3.90
C CYS A 8 1.81 -7.60 -2.99
N GLY A 9 2.99 -8.22 -3.07
CA GLY A 9 3.40 -9.37 -2.26
C GLY A 9 3.60 -9.09 -0.76
N HIS A 10 3.24 -7.89 -0.29
CA HIS A 10 3.24 -7.57 1.13
C HIS A 10 1.81 -7.73 1.66
N PRO A 11 1.54 -8.64 2.63
CA PRO A 11 0.19 -8.98 3.06
C PRO A 11 -0.60 -7.80 3.65
N GLY A 12 0.06 -6.82 4.26
CA GLY A 12 -0.58 -5.58 4.74
C GLY A 12 -0.77 -4.50 3.67
N CYS A 13 -0.35 -4.75 2.42
CA CYS A 13 -0.39 -3.78 1.32
C CYS A 13 -1.61 -4.01 0.42
N ARG A 14 -2.30 -2.93 0.06
CA ARG A 14 -3.48 -2.94 -0.83
C ARG A 14 -3.19 -2.41 -2.23
N CYS A 15 -1.91 -2.22 -2.57
CA CYS A 15 -1.53 -1.72 -3.90
C CYS A 15 -1.75 -2.80 -4.96
N MET A 16 -2.30 -2.38 -6.10
CA MET A 16 -2.26 -3.14 -7.34
C MET A 16 -1.01 -2.73 -8.11
N ILE A 17 -0.25 -3.71 -8.58
CA ILE A 17 0.98 -3.53 -9.35
C ILE A 17 0.81 -4.17 -10.72
N ASP A 18 1.39 -3.53 -11.72
CA ASP A 18 1.49 -4.12 -13.05
C ASP A 18 2.52 -5.25 -13.05
N LYS A 19 2.28 -6.25 -13.89
CA LYS A 19 3.24 -7.34 -14.12
C LYS A 19 4.65 -6.86 -14.47
N ASN A 20 4.78 -5.68 -15.09
CA ASN A 20 6.06 -5.10 -15.48
C ASN A 20 6.81 -4.41 -14.32
N GLN A 21 6.13 -4.10 -13.20
CA GLN A 21 6.75 -3.49 -12.01
C GLN A 21 7.29 -4.53 -11.02
N GLY A 22 6.97 -5.82 -11.22
CA GLY A 22 7.43 -6.94 -10.40
C GLY A 22 6.38 -7.41 -9.39
N GLU A 23 6.84 -7.87 -8.22
CA GLU A 23 5.99 -8.46 -7.16
C GLU A 23 5.63 -7.47 -6.03
N PHE A 24 6.24 -6.29 -6.01
CA PHE A 24 6.07 -5.32 -4.92
C PHE A 24 5.95 -3.90 -5.46
N CYS A 25 5.05 -3.11 -4.87
CA CYS A 25 4.84 -1.71 -5.29
C CYS A 25 5.99 -0.78 -4.90
N SER A 26 6.82 -1.15 -3.93
CA SER A 26 7.90 -0.32 -3.40
C SER A 26 8.96 -1.18 -2.73
N ASP A 27 10.17 -0.62 -2.57
CA ASP A 27 11.26 -1.22 -1.79
C ASP A 27 10.86 -1.46 -0.32
N TYR A 28 9.97 -0.63 0.23
CA TYR A 28 9.40 -0.85 1.56
C TYR A 28 8.73 -2.21 1.67
N CYS A 29 7.82 -2.52 0.73
CA CYS A 29 7.09 -3.78 0.71
C CYS A 29 8.01 -4.99 0.49
N ARG A 30 9.08 -4.83 -0.30
CA ARG A 30 10.10 -5.87 -0.50
C ARG A 30 10.83 -6.22 0.80
N GLN A 31 11.19 -5.20 1.57
CA GLN A 31 11.87 -5.41 2.85
C GLN A 31 10.92 -5.93 3.91
N ALA A 32 9.72 -5.35 4.02
CA ALA A 32 8.70 -5.78 4.97
C ALA A 32 8.24 -7.22 4.74
N ALA A 33 8.16 -7.69 3.49
CA ALA A 33 7.83 -9.08 3.18
C ALA A 33 8.93 -10.08 3.57
N LYS A 34 10.18 -9.62 3.78
CA LYS A 34 11.28 -10.45 4.30
C LYS A 34 11.29 -10.51 5.82
N LEU A 35 10.55 -9.64 6.50
CA LEU A 35 10.43 -9.66 7.95
C LEU A 35 9.45 -10.76 8.38
N PRO A 36 9.73 -11.49 9.46
CA PRO A 36 8.80 -12.50 9.98
C PRO A 36 7.54 -11.87 10.59
N THR A 37 7.59 -10.57 10.89
CA THR A 37 6.47 -9.80 11.40
C THR A 37 5.68 -9.24 10.24
N THR A 38 4.48 -9.76 10.03
CA THR A 38 3.53 -9.14 9.11
C THR A 38 3.08 -7.80 9.71
N GLU A 39 3.54 -6.69 9.14
CA GLU A 39 3.00 -5.40 9.52
C GLU A 39 1.54 -5.30 9.06
N ALA A 40 0.64 -5.11 10.03
CA ALA A 40 -0.79 -4.92 9.76
C ALA A 40 -1.07 -3.67 8.92
N GLN A 41 -0.13 -2.72 8.91
CA GLN A 41 -0.28 -1.43 8.24
C GLN A 41 0.91 -1.19 7.30
N CYS A 42 0.63 -1.02 6.02
CA CYS A 42 1.68 -0.80 5.02
C CYS A 42 2.08 0.67 4.91
N GLY A 43 3.35 0.96 5.14
CA GLY A 43 3.97 2.28 5.00
C GLY A 43 4.52 2.62 3.60
N CYS A 44 4.08 1.95 2.53
CA CYS A 44 4.66 2.14 1.19
C CYS A 44 4.45 3.54 0.58
N GLY A 45 3.63 4.39 1.20
CA GLY A 45 3.36 5.75 0.73
C GLY A 45 2.42 5.84 -0.48
N HIS A 46 1.78 4.76 -0.91
CA HIS A 46 0.77 4.82 -1.97
C HIS A 46 -0.62 5.16 -1.43
N PRO A 47 -1.47 5.86 -2.21
CA PRO A 47 -2.81 6.25 -1.78
C PRO A 47 -3.65 5.05 -1.34
N ALA A 48 -3.50 3.89 -2.00
CA ALA A 48 -4.20 2.65 -1.63
C ALA A 48 -3.89 2.17 -0.19
N CYS A 49 -2.71 2.49 0.34
CA CYS A 49 -2.29 2.14 1.70
C CYS A 49 -2.43 3.32 2.68
N GLN A 50 -2.33 4.56 2.20
CA GLN A 50 -2.45 5.78 3.01
C GLN A 50 -3.89 6.08 3.45
N THR A 51 -4.92 5.59 2.74
CA THR A 51 -6.32 5.82 3.10
C THR A 51 -6.68 5.32 4.52
N GLN A 52 -5.86 4.46 5.16
CA GLN A 52 -6.14 3.99 6.52
C GLN A 52 -5.64 4.91 7.65
N VAL A 53 -4.83 5.94 7.36
CA VAL A 53 -4.34 6.87 8.39
C VAL A 53 -5.17 8.15 8.52
N HIS A 54 -6.15 8.39 7.63
CA HIS A 54 -6.99 9.59 7.69
C HIS A 54 -8.47 9.28 7.45
N ALA A 55 -9.14 8.85 8.52
CA ALA A 55 -10.57 9.06 8.69
C ALA A 55 -10.84 9.76 10.03
N ALA A 56 -10.15 10.88 10.26
CA ALA A 56 -10.71 11.98 11.06
C ALA A 56 -11.08 13.07 10.05
N PRO A 57 -12.38 13.26 9.76
CA PRO A 57 -12.84 14.36 8.93
C PRO A 57 -12.76 15.63 9.78
N GLU A 58 -11.64 16.35 9.76
CA GLU A 58 -11.60 17.72 10.28
C GLU A 58 -12.19 18.66 9.22
N GLN A 59 -13.52 18.56 9.10
CA GLN A 59 -14.32 19.74 8.78
C GLN A 59 -14.25 20.64 10.02
N GLN A 60 -14.08 21.96 9.79
CA GLN A 60 -14.40 23.11 10.68
C GLN A 60 -13.19 24.00 11.06
N SER A 61 -13.27 25.28 10.62
CA SER A 61 -12.61 26.54 11.06
C SER A 61 -12.09 27.27 9.80
N ASP A 62 -12.27 28.56 9.50
CA ASP A 62 -12.70 29.80 10.18
C ASP A 62 -12.58 30.87 9.06
N GLY A 63 -13.63 31.60 8.66
CA GLY A 63 -14.02 32.91 9.21
C GLY A 63 -14.43 33.84 8.07
#